data_AF-A0A5N5T978-F1
#
_entry.id   AF-A0A5N5T978-F1
#
_cell.length_a   1.000
_cell.length_b   1.000
_cell.length_c   1.000
_cell.angle_alpha   90.00
_cell.angle_beta   90.00
_cell.angle_gamma   90.00
#
_symmetry.space_group_name_H-M   'P 1'
#
loop_
_entity.id
_entity.type
_entity.pdbx_description
1 polymer ?
#
loop_
_entity_poly.entity_id
_entity_poly.type
_entity_poly.pdbx_seq_one_letter_code
_entity_poly.pdbx_strand_id
1 'polypeptide(L)' 'MKVLSFILLLCLGTFLFASIPAEAGHPSVPGQCPKPSGAGVCAFTCSGTYDPKCTSQGLLCCKNGCGGTSCAKPVIY' A
#
# COMPACT_ATOMS: atom_id res chain seq x y z
N MET A 1 45.58 -0.18 13.02
CA MET A 1 44.40 0.60 13.44
C MET A 1 43.54 1.11 12.29
N LYS A 2 44.13 1.60 11.18
CA LYS A 2 43.38 2.11 10.02
C LYS A 2 42.54 1.03 9.31
N VAL A 3 43.13 -0.15 9.07
CA VAL A 3 42.46 -1.30 8.41
C VAL A 3 41.24 -1.81 9.20
N LEU A 4 41.34 -1.87 10.54
CA LEU A 4 40.21 -2.28 11.38
C LEU A 4 39.06 -1.27 11.32
N SER A 5 39.37 0.03 11.20
CA SER A 5 38.36 1.08 11.02
C SER A 5 37.67 0.98 9.65
N PHE A 6 38.40 0.65 8.58
CA PHE A 6 37.80 0.41 7.26
C PHE A 6 36.90 -0.83 7.25
N ILE A 7 37.30 -1.93 7.90
CA ILE A 7 36.49 -3.14 8.02
C ILE A 7 35.19 -2.86 8.78
N LEU A 8 35.27 -2.11 9.88
CA LEU A 8 34.10 -1.75 10.67
C LEU A 8 33.10 -0.90 9.87
N LEU A 9 33.59 0.07 9.08
CA LEU A 9 32.76 0.91 8.21
C LEU A 9 32.07 0.11 7.10
N LEU A 10 32.77 -0.85 6.49
CA LEU A 10 32.18 -1.74 5.48
C LEU A 10 31.09 -2.63 6.08
N CYS A 11 31.33 -3.20 7.26
CA CYS A 11 30.33 -4.00 7.95
C CYS A 11 29.06 -3.19 8.26
N LEU A 12 29.18 -2.03 8.91
CA LEU A 12 28.02 -1.18 9.21
C LEU A 12 27.25 -0.76 7.95
N GLY A 13 27.96 -0.46 6.86
CA GLY A 13 27.33 -0.17 5.57
C GLY A 13 26.44 -1.31 5.10
N THR A 14 26.96 -2.54 5.06
CA THR A 14 26.19 -3.71 4.59
C THR A 14 24.97 -4.06 5.46
N PHE A 15 25.05 -3.86 6.79
CA PHE A 15 23.91 -4.08 7.68
C PHE A 15 22.74 -3.12 7.39
N LEU A 16 23.01 -1.89 6.96
CA LEU A 16 21.98 -0.91 6.62
C LEU A 16 21.24 -1.27 5.32
N PHE A 17 21.94 -1.78 4.30
CA PHE A 17 21.30 -2.15 3.03
C PHE A 17 20.40 -3.39 3.14
N ALA A 18 20.75 -4.36 4.00
CA ALA A 18 19.94 -5.57 4.19
C ALA A 18 18.62 -5.30 4.94
N SER A 19 18.49 -4.15 5.59
CA SER A 19 17.31 -3.78 6.37
C SER A 19 16.23 -3.08 5.54
N ILE A 20 16.48 -2.80 4.25
CA ILE A 20 15.51 -2.13 3.38
C ILE A 20 14.40 -3.15 3.05
N PRO A 21 13.15 -2.96 3.53
CA PRO A 21 12.06 -3.80 3.09
C PRO A 21 11.88 -3.55 1.58
N ALA A 22 12.03 -4.60 0.77
CA ALA A 22 11.60 -4.54 -0.61
C ALA A 22 10.11 -4.21 -0.60
N GLU A 23 9.74 -3.03 -1.06
CA GLU A 23 8.35 -2.67 -1.33
C GLU A 23 7.84 -3.61 -2.42
N ALA A 24 7.22 -4.72 -1.99
CA ALA A 24 6.50 -5.59 -2.89
C ALA A 24 5.45 -4.72 -3.59
N GLY A 25 5.71 -4.41 -4.85
CA GLY A 25 4.79 -3.64 -5.68
C GLY A 25 3.43 -4.29 -5.60
N HIS A 26 2.45 -3.57 -5.05
CA HIS A 26 1.10 -4.09 -4.93
C HIS A 26 0.55 -4.36 -6.34
N PRO A 27 -0.14 -5.49 -6.56
CA PRO A 27 -0.83 -5.73 -7.82
C PRO A 27 -1.76 -4.56 -8.11
N SER A 28 -1.46 -3.82 -9.19
CA SER A 28 -2.24 -2.67 -9.62
C SER A 28 -3.52 -3.16 -10.27
N VAL A 29 -4.62 -3.10 -9.51
CA VAL A 29 -5.96 -3.29 -10.07
C VAL A 29 -6.25 -2.11 -11.02
N PRO A 30 -6.50 -2.35 -12.32
CA PRO A 30 -6.71 -1.27 -13.29
C PRO A 30 -8.02 -0.53 -13.04
N GLY A 31 -8.01 0.78 -13.32
CA GLY A 31 -9.15 1.67 -13.16
C GLY A 31 -9.08 2.54 -11.91
N GLN A 32 -10.19 3.20 -11.60
CA GLN A 32 -10.28 4.23 -10.57
C GLN A 32 -11.49 3.98 -9.65
N CYS A 33 -11.46 4.57 -8.46
CA CYS A 33 -12.61 4.54 -7.57
C CYS A 33 -13.82 5.25 -8.24
N PRO A 34 -15.02 4.64 -8.19
CA PRO A 34 -16.22 5.32 -8.63
C PRO A 34 -16.50 6.54 -7.74
N LYS A 35 -17.22 7.52 -8.29
CA LYS A 35 -17.71 8.65 -7.48
C LYS A 35 -18.66 8.10 -6.39
N PRO A 36 -18.48 8.46 -5.11
CA PRO A 36 -19.36 8.00 -4.05
C PRO A 36 -20.80 8.45 -4.33
N SER A 37 -21.73 7.51 -4.23
CA SER A 37 -23.16 7.74 -4.47
C SER A 37 -23.99 7.14 -3.35
N GLY A 38 -25.07 7.82 -2.94
CA GLY A 38 -26.05 7.33 -1.96
C GLY A 38 -25.57 7.39 -0.50
N ALA A 39 -26.42 6.90 0.41
CA ALA A 39 -26.07 6.71 1.81
C ALA A 39 -25.10 5.53 1.94
N GLY A 40 -23.99 5.73 2.65
CA GLY A 40 -23.01 4.68 2.94
C GLY A 40 -23.06 4.28 4.41
N VAL A 41 -22.72 3.02 4.71
CA VAL A 41 -22.41 2.64 6.09
C VAL A 41 -21.09 3.29 6.48
N CYS A 42 -21.09 4.01 7.61
CA CYS A 42 -19.92 4.71 8.13
C CYS A 42 -18.94 3.72 8.78
N ALA A 43 -18.30 2.89 7.96
CA ALA A 43 -17.33 1.90 8.38
C ALA A 43 -16.02 2.08 7.60
N PHE A 44 -14.90 1.74 8.23
CA PHE A 44 -13.56 1.81 7.65
C PHE A 44 -12.99 0.39 7.57
N THR A 45 -13.30 -0.30 6.47
CA THR A 45 -13.03 -1.74 6.32
C THR A 45 -11.69 -2.06 5.63
N CYS A 46 -11.12 -1.06 4.96
CA CYS A 46 -9.85 -1.13 4.25
C CYS A 46 -9.11 0.23 4.35
N SER A 47 -7.80 0.25 4.10
CA SER A 47 -6.95 1.43 4.17
C SER A 47 -6.01 1.55 2.97
N GLY A 48 -6.13 2.67 2.25
CA GLY A 48 -5.34 2.95 1.05
C GLY A 48 -5.89 2.23 -0.19
N THR A 49 -5.79 2.88 -1.36
CA THR A 49 -6.46 2.46 -2.60
C THR A 49 -6.19 0.99 -2.99
N TYR A 50 -4.96 0.51 -2.77
CA TYR A 50 -4.52 -0.83 -3.14
C TYR A 50 -4.43 -1.80 -1.95
N ASP A 51 -5.22 -1.58 -0.88
CA ASP A 51 -5.26 -2.45 0.29
C ASP A 51 -5.41 -3.94 -0.11
N PRO A 52 -4.54 -4.84 0.38
CA PRO A 52 -4.56 -6.27 0.02
C PRO A 52 -5.88 -6.96 0.33
N LYS A 53 -6.67 -6.46 1.30
CA LYS A 53 -8.02 -6.95 1.60
C LYS A 53 -8.96 -6.80 0.41
N CYS A 54 -8.76 -5.78 -0.43
CA CYS A 54 -9.56 -5.52 -1.63
C CYS A 54 -8.86 -6.00 -2.91
N THR A 55 -7.56 -5.73 -3.06
CA THR A 55 -6.84 -6.01 -4.31
C THR A 55 -6.68 -7.50 -4.57
N SER A 56 -6.63 -8.34 -3.53
CA SER A 56 -6.68 -9.80 -3.68
C SER A 56 -7.97 -10.29 -4.37
N GLN A 57 -9.01 -9.45 -4.41
CA GLN A 57 -10.30 -9.73 -5.05
C GLN A 57 -10.49 -8.92 -6.36
N GLY A 58 -9.46 -8.21 -6.84
CA GLY A 58 -9.58 -7.31 -7.99
C GLY A 58 -10.41 -6.05 -7.71
N LEU A 59 -10.49 -5.62 -6.45
CA LEU A 59 -11.23 -4.43 -6.01
C LEU A 59 -10.28 -3.33 -5.51
N LEU A 60 -10.78 -2.10 -5.46
CA LEU A 60 -10.08 -0.95 -4.88
C LEU A 60 -10.71 -0.57 -3.54
N CYS A 61 -9.90 -0.10 -2.59
CA CYS A 61 -10.42 0.51 -1.37
C CYS A 61 -10.84 1.96 -1.65
N CYS A 62 -12.14 2.25 -1.58
CA CYS A 62 -12.70 3.53 -1.98
C CYS A 62 -13.49 4.19 -0.85
N LYS A 63 -13.51 5.53 -0.85
CA LYS A 63 -14.42 6.30 0.01
C LYS A 63 -15.87 6.09 -0.42
N ASN A 64 -16.75 5.89 0.55
CA ASN A 64 -18.19 5.77 0.32
C ASN A 64 -18.94 7.06 0.68
N GLY A 65 -20.28 7.05 0.54
CA GLY A 65 -21.12 8.22 0.77
C GLY A 65 -21.19 8.76 2.20
N CYS A 66 -20.72 8.02 3.22
CA CYS A 66 -20.57 8.53 4.59
C CYS A 66 -19.14 9.01 4.89
N GLY A 67 -18.20 8.88 3.94
CA GLY A 67 -16.78 9.18 4.15
C GLY A 67 -15.97 8.03 4.78
N GLY A 68 -16.61 6.90 5.06
CA GLY A 68 -15.95 5.63 5.38
C GLY A 68 -15.26 5.02 4.15
N THR A 69 -14.56 3.89 4.35
CA THR A 69 -13.84 3.18 3.29
C THR A 69 -14.30 1.72 3.16
N SER A 70 -14.52 1.30 1.92
CA SER A 70 -14.96 -0.05 1.57
C SER A 70 -14.44 -0.49 0.21
N CYS A 71 -14.29 -1.81 0.02
CA CYS A 71 -13.89 -2.36 -1.27
C CYS A 71 -14.99 -2.11 -2.32
N ALA A 72 -14.61 -1.53 -3.46
CA ALA A 72 -15.51 -1.22 -4.55
C ALA A 72 -14.92 -1.70 -5.88
N LYS A 73 -15.79 -1.98 -6.85
CA LYS A 73 -15.37 -2.31 -8.21
C LYS A 73 -14.78 -1.06 -8.87
N PRO A 74 -13.59 -1.17 -9.49
CA PRO A 74 -13.02 -0.06 -10.23
C PRO A 74 -13.85 0.26 -11.47
N VAL A 75 -13.79 1.51 -11.92
CA VAL A 75 -14.37 1.99 -13.17
C VAL A 75 -13.28 2.54 -14.09
N ILE A 76 -13.51 2.43 -15.41
CA ILE A 76 -12.69 3.05 -16.46
C ILE A 76 -13.56 4.16 -17.06
N TYR A 77 -13.03 5.38 -17.16
CA TYR A 77 -13.72 6.53 -17.75
C TYR A 77 -13.30 6.76 -19.20
#